data_AF-A0A537M1P7-F1
#
_entry.id   AF-A0A537M1P7-F1
#
_cell.length_a   1.000
_cell.length_b   1.000
_cell.length_c   1.000
_cell.angle_alpha   90.00
_cell.angle_beta   90.00
_cell.angle_gamma   90.00
#
_symmetry.space_group_name_H-M   'P 1'
#
loop_
_entity.id
_entity.type
_entity.pdbx_description
1 polymer ?
#
loop_
_entity_poly.entity_id
_entity_poly.type
_entity_poly.pdbx_seq_one_letter_code
_entity_poly.pdbx_strand_id
1 'polypeptide(L)'
;ADIAFSVVVTLISVAAVFVLGYPLALYLRFSQGRLASLLAVVFTIPLFVPVVIASFAMITFLVNHGLVSTVLYRLGIETFPPLVYNATGIVLTEVWASLPFAVLILGAGLQAIDDSLIDSARDVGAGRVRTFATIILPLNAIPTRITLTLLFISVFGSFTVPPEDRRGHDGRAGLRHRRGRGGRLRREREPPGA
;
A
#
# COMPACT_ATOMS: atom_id res chain seq x y z
N ALA A 1 14.12 1.60 -19.64
CA ALA A 1 13.91 0.32 -18.94
C ALA A 1 13.09 0.52 -17.67
N ASP A 2 13.24 1.66 -17.00
CA ASP A 2 12.64 1.94 -15.69
C ASP A 2 11.11 2.04 -15.72
N ILE A 3 10.51 2.63 -16.75
CA ILE A 3 9.04 2.74 -16.88
C ILE A 3 8.39 1.36 -17.04
N ALA A 4 8.97 0.49 -17.86
CA ALA A 4 8.44 -0.86 -18.07
C ALA A 4 8.50 -1.69 -16.78
N PHE A 5 9.59 -1.56 -16.01
CA PHE A 5 9.72 -2.19 -14.70
C PHE A 5 8.64 -1.69 -13.72
N SER A 6 8.47 -0.37 -13.59
CA SER A 6 7.44 0.21 -12.71
C SER A 6 6.04 -0.26 -13.09
N VAL A 7 5.70 -0.27 -14.38
CA VAL A 7 4.39 -0.76 -14.85
C VAL A 7 4.17 -2.23 -14.50
N VAL A 8 5.17 -3.08 -14.71
CA VAL A 8 5.07 -4.51 -14.37
C VAL A 8 4.89 -4.71 -12.87
N VAL A 9 5.66 -4.00 -12.04
CA VAL A 9 5.52 -4.06 -10.58
C VAL A 9 4.14 -3.55 -10.14
N THR A 10 3.65 -2.44 -10.70
CA THR A 10 2.31 -1.93 -10.41
C THR A 10 1.24 -2.96 -10.74
N LEU A 11 1.27 -3.57 -11.93
CA LEU A 11 0.28 -4.57 -12.33
C LEU A 11 0.30 -5.80 -11.43
N ILE A 12 1.49 -6.29 -11.07
CA ILE A 12 1.66 -7.43 -10.17
C ILE A 12 1.12 -7.08 -8.77
N SER A 13 1.44 -5.91 -8.23
CA SER A 13 0.94 -5.45 -6.93
C SER A 13 -0.57 -5.31 -6.91
N VAL A 14 -1.16 -4.66 -7.93
CA VAL A 14 -2.62 -4.50 -8.04
C VAL A 14 -3.30 -5.87 -8.14
N ALA A 15 -2.77 -6.77 -8.96
CA ALA A 15 -3.30 -8.13 -9.08
C ALA A 15 -3.19 -8.89 -7.75
N ALA A 16 -2.06 -8.82 -7.05
CA ALA A 16 -1.86 -9.47 -5.77
C ALA A 16 -2.81 -8.92 -4.69
N VAL A 17 -2.96 -7.60 -4.60
CA VAL A 17 -3.91 -6.96 -3.67
C VAL A 17 -5.33 -7.39 -3.98
N PHE A 18 -5.72 -7.43 -5.26
CA PHE A 18 -7.08 -7.81 -5.64
C PHE A 18 -7.36 -9.29 -5.35
N VAL A 19 -6.44 -10.19 -5.70
CA VAL A 19 -6.56 -11.63 -5.48
C VAL A 19 -6.63 -11.98 -3.99
N LEU A 20 -5.95 -11.22 -3.12
CA LEU A 20 -6.02 -11.43 -1.66
C LEU A 20 -7.20 -10.69 -1.01
N GLY A 21 -7.43 -9.45 -1.43
CA GLY A 21 -8.42 -8.55 -0.85
C GLY A 21 -9.86 -8.94 -1.17
N TYR A 22 -10.14 -9.41 -2.39
CA TYR A 22 -11.51 -9.77 -2.80
C TYR A 22 -12.06 -10.99 -2.03
N PRO A 23 -11.34 -12.13 -1.93
CA PRO A 23 -11.78 -13.25 -1.10
C PRO A 23 -11.88 -12.89 0.38
N LEU A 24 -10.96 -12.06 0.88
CA LEU A 24 -11.02 -11.58 2.25
C LEU A 24 -12.27 -10.72 2.50
N ALA A 25 -12.60 -9.80 1.61
CA ALA A 25 -13.81 -8.98 1.70
C ALA A 25 -15.09 -9.84 1.65
N LEU A 26 -15.13 -10.84 0.76
CA LEU A 26 -16.22 -11.82 0.73
C LEU A 26 -16.34 -12.59 2.04
N TYR A 27 -15.21 -13.07 2.58
CA TYR A 27 -15.19 -13.80 3.83
C TYR A 27 -15.68 -12.93 4.99
N LEU A 28 -15.25 -11.66 5.07
CA LEU A 28 -15.69 -10.72 6.09
C LEU A 28 -17.17 -10.34 5.95
N ARG A 29 -17.74 -10.31 4.74
CA ARG A 29 -19.18 -10.08 4.53
C ARG A 29 -20.03 -11.26 5.02
N PHE A 30 -19.63 -12.49 4.68
CA PHE A 30 -20.49 -13.67 4.90
C PHE A 30 -20.14 -14.48 6.15
N SER A 31 -19.07 -14.13 6.89
CA SER A 31 -18.66 -14.81 8.12
C SER A 31 -18.93 -13.95 9.34
N GLN A 32 -19.70 -14.47 10.30
CA GLN A 32 -20.04 -13.81 11.57
C GLN A 32 -19.23 -14.35 12.77
N GLY A 33 -18.12 -15.06 12.51
CA GLY A 33 -17.31 -15.67 13.56
C GLY A 33 -16.31 -14.72 14.24
N ARG A 34 -15.80 -15.12 15.41
CA ARG A 34 -14.68 -14.43 16.10
C ARG A 34 -13.46 -14.27 15.20
N LEU A 35 -13.22 -15.24 14.32
CA LEU A 35 -12.12 -15.18 13.35
C LEU A 35 -12.30 -14.05 12.33
N ALA A 36 -13.52 -13.79 11.85
CA ALA A 36 -13.80 -12.69 10.93
C ALA A 36 -13.57 -11.33 11.60
N SER A 37 -14.02 -11.18 12.85
CA SER A 37 -13.76 -9.97 13.65
C SER A 37 -12.26 -9.76 13.89
N LEU A 38 -11.52 -10.82 14.25
CA LEU A 38 -10.08 -10.75 14.44
C LEU A 38 -9.36 -10.35 13.15
N LEU A 39 -9.71 -10.98 12.02
CA LEU A 39 -9.14 -10.65 10.71
C LEU A 39 -9.44 -9.19 10.35
N ALA A 40 -10.69 -8.73 10.53
CA ALA A 40 -11.06 -7.35 10.27
C ALA A 40 -10.20 -6.37 11.08
N VAL A 41 -9.98 -6.63 12.38
CA VAL A 41 -9.11 -5.80 13.22
C VAL A 41 -7.67 -5.83 12.71
N VAL A 42 -7.09 -7.02 12.52
CA VAL A 42 -5.70 -7.18 12.06
C VAL A 42 -5.45 -6.45 10.74
N PHE A 43 -6.37 -6.56 9.79
CA PHE A 43 -6.25 -5.92 8.48
C PHE A 43 -6.60 -4.43 8.49
N THR A 44 -7.29 -3.92 9.51
CA THR A 44 -7.56 -2.47 9.64
C THR A 44 -6.41 -1.73 10.31
N ILE A 45 -5.59 -2.40 11.15
CA ILE A 45 -4.42 -1.80 11.82
C ILE A 45 -3.53 -0.97 10.87
N PRO A 46 -3.13 -1.46 9.67
CA PRO A 46 -2.24 -0.71 8.79
C PRO A 46 -2.81 0.64 8.34
N LEU A 47 -4.15 0.81 8.33
CA LEU A 47 -4.79 2.06 7.97
C LEU A 47 -4.53 3.18 8.98
N PHE A 48 -4.30 2.83 10.25
CA PHE A 48 -4.02 3.77 11.32
C PHE A 48 -2.52 4.06 11.48
N VAL A 49 -1.66 3.30 10.80
CA VAL A 49 -0.22 3.50 10.86
C VAL A 49 0.20 4.56 9.85
N PRO A 50 0.84 5.66 10.27
CA PRO A 50 1.38 6.65 9.34
C PRO A 50 2.36 6.01 8.35
N VAL A 51 2.29 6.39 7.07
CA VAL A 51 3.08 5.80 5.98
C VAL A 51 4.59 5.78 6.29
N VAL A 52 5.10 6.81 6.96
CA VAL A 52 6.52 6.88 7.34
C VAL A 52 6.90 5.75 8.32
N ILE A 53 6.08 5.55 9.37
CA ILE A 53 6.31 4.50 10.38
C ILE A 53 6.15 3.13 9.72
N ALA A 54 5.11 2.96 8.91
CA ALA A 54 4.88 1.75 8.11
C ALA A 54 6.08 1.40 7.22
N SER A 55 6.67 2.40 6.55
CA SER A 55 7.83 2.20 5.67
C SER A 55 9.04 1.71 6.47
N PHE A 56 9.36 2.33 7.62
CA PHE A 56 10.46 1.88 8.48
C PHE A 56 10.21 0.49 9.07
N ALA A 57 8.97 0.21 9.49
CA ALA A 57 8.59 -1.10 9.99
C ALA A 57 8.79 -2.18 8.91
N MET A 58 8.36 -1.90 7.68
CA MET A 58 8.49 -2.85 6.57
C MET A 58 9.93 -3.05 6.12
N ILE A 59 10.75 -2.00 6.08
CA ILE A 59 12.20 -2.12 5.84
C ILE A 59 12.83 -3.02 6.91
N THR A 60 12.50 -2.81 8.18
CA THR A 60 13.00 -3.62 9.30
C THR A 60 12.52 -5.07 9.20
N PHE A 61 11.28 -5.27 8.76
CA PHE A 61 10.69 -6.60 8.57
C PHE A 61 11.36 -7.40 7.44
N LEU A 62 11.70 -6.74 6.32
CA LEU A 62 12.23 -7.37 5.11
C LEU A 62 13.76 -7.53 5.08
N VAL A 63 14.49 -6.85 5.96
CA VAL A 63 15.97 -6.85 5.91
C VAL A 63 16.54 -8.26 6.07
N ASN A 64 17.74 -8.53 5.55
CA ASN A 64 18.34 -9.87 5.52
C ASN A 64 18.47 -10.56 6.89
N HIS A 65 18.43 -9.81 7.99
CA HIS A 65 18.43 -10.33 9.37
C HIS A 65 17.11 -10.04 10.11
N GLY A 66 16.05 -9.72 9.37
CA GLY A 66 14.73 -9.38 9.89
C GLY A 66 13.92 -10.61 10.30
N LEU A 67 12.67 -10.34 10.70
CA LEU A 67 11.72 -11.37 11.10
C LEU A 67 11.46 -12.38 9.98
N VAL A 68 11.33 -11.92 8.73
CA VAL A 68 11.09 -12.79 7.57
C VAL A 68 12.23 -13.79 7.39
N SER A 69 13.48 -13.31 7.31
CA SER A 69 14.65 -14.18 7.15
C SER A 69 14.81 -15.16 8.30
N THR A 70 14.51 -14.73 9.53
CA THR A 70 14.58 -15.60 10.72
C THR A 70 13.53 -16.71 10.68
N VAL A 71 12.31 -16.41 10.24
CA VAL A 71 11.24 -17.41 10.09
C VAL A 71 11.56 -18.38 8.95
N LEU A 72 12.07 -17.89 7.81
CA LEU A 72 12.47 -18.73 6.68
C LEU A 72 13.63 -19.67 7.05
N TYR A 73 14.61 -19.17 7.81
CA TYR A 73 15.71 -19.98 8.33
C TYR A 73 15.19 -21.12 9.22
N ARG A 74 14.21 -20.85 10.09
CA ARG A 74 13.56 -21.89 10.93
C ARG A 74 12.74 -22.90 10.12
N LEU A 75 12.30 -22.53 8.93
CA LEU A 75 11.60 -23.42 7.99
C LEU A 75 12.56 -24.21 7.09
N GLY A 76 13.88 -24.09 7.28
CA GLY A 76 14.90 -24.81 6.53
C GLY A 76 15.33 -24.14 5.21
N ILE A 77 14.95 -22.88 4.99
CA ILE A 77 15.37 -22.11 3.81
C ILE A 77 16.57 -21.23 4.21
N GLU A 78 17.78 -21.69 3.91
CA GLU A 78 19.03 -21.07 4.37
C GLU A 78 19.50 -19.91 3.47
N THR A 79 19.15 -19.93 2.19
CA THR A 79 19.49 -18.87 1.24
C THR A 79 18.24 -18.23 0.68
N PHE A 80 17.96 -17.00 1.09
CA PHE A 80 16.92 -16.17 0.50
C PHE A 80 17.54 -14.85 -0.01
N PRO A 81 17.23 -14.41 -1.24
CA PRO A 81 17.77 -13.15 -1.76
C PRO A 81 17.26 -11.97 -0.93
N PRO A 82 18.01 -10.85 -0.88
CA PRO A 82 17.54 -9.65 -0.22
C PRO A 82 16.17 -9.23 -0.75
N LEU A 83 15.20 -9.17 0.16
CA LEU A 83 13.84 -8.69 -0.11
C LEU A 83 13.77 -7.17 -0.10
N VAL A 84 14.60 -6.52 0.73
CA VAL A 84 14.69 -5.06 0.80
C VAL A 84 15.16 -4.49 -0.53
N TYR A 85 14.38 -3.56 -1.08
CA TYR A 85 14.58 -2.90 -2.38
C TYR A 85 14.53 -3.82 -3.62
N ASN A 86 14.09 -5.07 -3.48
CA ASN A 86 13.82 -5.96 -4.61
C ASN A 86 12.35 -5.85 -5.04
N ALA A 87 12.04 -6.21 -6.28
CA ALA A 87 10.68 -6.20 -6.83
C ALA A 87 9.69 -6.94 -5.90
N THR A 88 10.08 -8.09 -5.37
CA THR A 88 9.25 -8.88 -4.45
C THR A 88 8.96 -8.15 -3.13
N GLY A 89 9.94 -7.47 -2.55
CA GLY A 89 9.75 -6.72 -1.31
C GLY A 89 8.91 -5.46 -1.49
N ILE A 90 9.06 -4.80 -2.64
CA ILE A 90 8.22 -3.67 -3.04
C ILE A 90 6.77 -4.13 -3.19
N VAL A 91 6.53 -5.22 -3.93
CA VAL A 91 5.19 -5.81 -4.08
C VAL A 91 4.60 -6.18 -2.72
N LEU A 92 5.37 -6.83 -1.84
CA LEU A 92 4.87 -7.24 -0.52
C LEU A 92 4.51 -6.03 0.37
N THR A 93 5.32 -4.98 0.31
CA THR A 93 5.07 -3.71 1.03
C THR A 93 3.79 -3.06 0.53
N GLU A 94 3.64 -2.95 -0.80
CA GLU A 94 2.44 -2.39 -1.43
C GLU A 94 1.20 -3.22 -1.13
N VAL A 95 1.32 -4.55 -1.16
CA VAL A 95 0.24 -5.45 -0.80
C VAL A 95 -0.22 -5.18 0.62
N TRP A 96 0.69 -5.17 1.59
CA TRP A 96 0.35 -4.94 3.00
C TRP A 96 -0.27 -3.55 3.24
N ALA A 97 0.28 -2.50 2.60
CA ALA A 97 -0.21 -1.14 2.76
C ALA A 97 -1.58 -0.91 2.09
N SER A 98 -1.81 -1.51 0.92
CA SER A 98 -3.02 -1.28 0.11
C SER A 98 -4.17 -2.26 0.41
N LEU A 99 -3.89 -3.40 1.04
CA LEU A 99 -4.90 -4.41 1.41
C LEU A 99 -6.07 -3.84 2.25
N PRO A 100 -5.84 -3.11 3.36
CA PRO A 100 -6.94 -2.60 4.20
C PRO A 100 -7.94 -1.80 3.38
N PHE A 101 -7.41 -0.89 2.57
CA PHE A 101 -8.20 0.04 1.78
C PHE A 101 -8.99 -0.69 0.69
N ALA A 102 -8.37 -1.65 0.00
CA ALA A 102 -9.05 -2.47 -1.00
C ALA A 102 -10.20 -3.27 -0.38
N VAL A 103 -9.97 -3.91 0.77
CA VAL A 103 -10.99 -4.69 1.49
C VAL A 103 -12.15 -3.81 1.95
N LEU A 104 -11.87 -2.59 2.43
CA LEU A 104 -12.90 -1.66 2.86
C LEU A 104 -13.84 -1.28 1.70
N ILE A 105 -13.31 -0.93 0.53
CA ILE A 105 -14.13 -0.54 -0.62
C ILE A 105 -14.91 -1.73 -1.17
N LEU A 106 -14.26 -2.88 -1.36
CA LEU A 106 -14.91 -4.10 -1.84
C LEU A 106 -15.97 -4.57 -0.85
N GLY A 107 -15.67 -4.50 0.45
CA GLY A 107 -16.57 -4.84 1.55
C GLY A 107 -17.79 -3.91 1.59
N ALA A 108 -17.61 -2.61 1.42
CA ALA A 108 -18.72 -1.65 1.33
C ALA A 108 -19.64 -1.98 0.14
N GLY A 109 -19.05 -2.34 -1.01
CA GLY A 109 -19.78 -2.82 -2.18
C GLY A 109 -20.60 -4.08 -1.92
N LEU A 110 -20.00 -5.07 -1.26
CA LEU A 110 -20.68 -6.30 -0.86
C LEU A 110 -21.77 -6.05 0.19
N GLN A 111 -21.58 -5.08 1.08
CA GLN A 111 -22.56 -4.75 2.11
C GLN A 111 -23.81 -4.05 1.57
N ALA A 112 -23.67 -3.35 0.45
CA ALA A 112 -24.79 -2.70 -0.24
C ALA A 112 -25.71 -3.69 -0.98
N ILE A 113 -25.29 -4.95 -1.13
CA ILE A 113 -26.10 -6.01 -1.74
C ILE A 113 -27.15 -6.47 -0.72
N ASP A 114 -28.42 -6.39 -1.08
CA ASP A 114 -29.53 -6.86 -0.25
C ASP A 114 -29.49 -8.39 -0.12
N ASP A 115 -29.58 -8.88 1.11
CA ASP A 115 -29.61 -10.31 1.42
C ASP A 115 -30.89 -10.96 0.87
N SER A 116 -31.97 -10.19 0.65
CA SER A 116 -33.22 -10.68 0.04
C SER A 116 -33.02 -11.24 -1.38
N LEU A 117 -32.08 -10.69 -2.16
CA LEU A 117 -31.72 -11.18 -3.49
C LEU A 117 -30.99 -12.52 -3.40
N ILE A 118 -30.15 -12.67 -2.38
CA ILE A 118 -29.37 -13.90 -2.13
C ILE A 118 -30.31 -15.02 -1.70
N ASP A 119 -31.26 -14.73 -0.81
CA ASP A 119 -32.23 -15.72 -0.32
C ASP A 119 -33.24 -16.10 -1.42
N SER A 120 -33.74 -15.13 -2.20
CA SER A 120 -34.61 -15.42 -3.36
C SER A 120 -33.92 -16.34 -4.38
N ALA A 121 -32.62 -16.18 -4.60
CA ALA A 121 -31.88 -17.06 -5.49
C ALA A 121 -31.77 -18.49 -4.92
N ARG A 122 -31.60 -18.62 -3.61
CA ARG A 122 -31.58 -19.93 -2.93
C ARG A 122 -32.94 -20.61 -2.99
N ASP A 123 -34.03 -19.86 -2.88
CA ASP A 123 -35.39 -20.39 -2.97
C ASP A 123 -35.69 -21.01 -4.35
N VAL A 124 -35.10 -20.47 -5.42
CA VAL A 124 -35.17 -21.04 -6.78
C VAL A 124 -34.15 -22.18 -7.00
N GLY A 125 -33.46 -22.60 -5.94
CA GLY A 125 -32.48 -23.70 -5.97
C GLY A 125 -31.10 -23.30 -6.52
N ALA A 126 -30.76 -22.01 -6.57
CA ALA A 126 -29.42 -21.60 -6.96
C ALA A 126 -28.39 -21.97 -5.88
N GLY A 127 -27.38 -22.76 -6.27
CA GLY A 127 -26.25 -23.07 -5.40
C GLY A 127 -25.31 -21.87 -5.19
N ARG A 128 -24.44 -21.96 -4.17
CA ARG A 128 -23.53 -20.87 -3.74
C ARG A 128 -22.70 -20.26 -4.88
N VAL A 129 -22.16 -21.09 -5.77
CA VAL A 129 -21.35 -20.64 -6.92
C VAL A 129 -22.19 -19.88 -7.93
N ARG A 130 -23.43 -20.33 -8.16
CA ARG A 130 -24.37 -19.67 -9.07
C ARG A 130 -24.82 -18.33 -8.51
N THR A 131 -25.16 -18.26 -7.23
CA THR A 131 -25.50 -17.01 -6.55
C THR A 131 -24.33 -16.03 -6.58
N PHE A 132 -23.10 -16.50 -6.37
CA PHE A 132 -21.92 -15.68 -6.47
C PHE A 132 -21.73 -15.08 -7.88
N ALA A 133 -21.72 -15.93 -8.92
CA ALA A 133 -21.46 -15.46 -10.28
C ALA A 133 -22.60 -14.62 -10.88
N THR A 134 -23.86 -14.90 -10.50
CA THR A 134 -25.04 -14.27 -11.11
C THR A 134 -25.51 -13.03 -10.37
N ILE A 135 -25.25 -12.92 -9.07
CA ILE A 135 -25.77 -11.82 -8.23
C ILE A 135 -24.61 -11.04 -7.61
N ILE A 136 -23.77 -11.70 -6.81
CA ILE A 136 -22.75 -11.02 -6.02
C ILE A 136 -21.70 -10.33 -6.90
N LEU A 137 -21.15 -11.06 -7.87
CA LEU A 137 -20.11 -10.56 -8.77
C LEU A 137 -20.58 -9.37 -9.63
N PRO A 138 -21.72 -9.41 -10.33
CA PRO A 138 -22.18 -8.28 -11.14
C PRO A 138 -22.61 -7.07 -10.30
N LEU A 139 -23.26 -7.27 -9.15
CA LEU A 139 -23.64 -6.16 -8.27
C LEU A 139 -22.41 -5.48 -7.65
N ASN A 140 -21.37 -6.25 -7.33
CA ASN A 140 -20.10 -5.71 -6.84
C ASN A 140 -19.15 -5.22 -7.95
N ALA A 141 -19.58 -5.19 -9.22
CA ALA A 141 -18.70 -4.81 -10.33
C ALA A 141 -18.31 -3.32 -10.32
N ILE A 142 -19.19 -2.43 -9.84
CA ILE A 142 -18.89 -1.00 -9.73
C ILE A 142 -17.83 -0.74 -8.63
N PRO A 143 -18.03 -1.18 -7.37
CA PRO A 143 -17.00 -1.05 -6.33
C PRO A 143 -15.68 -1.72 -6.72
N THR A 144 -15.74 -2.89 -7.37
CA THR A 144 -14.54 -3.58 -7.87
C THR A 144 -13.73 -2.73 -8.85
N ARG A 145 -14.39 -2.09 -9.83
CA ARG A 145 -13.70 -1.20 -10.78
C ARG A 145 -13.11 0.03 -10.10
N ILE A 146 -13.81 0.59 -9.11
CA ILE A 146 -13.31 1.72 -8.30
C ILE A 146 -12.06 1.30 -7.53
N THR A 147 -12.10 0.15 -6.85
CA THR A 147 -10.94 -0.39 -6.12
C THR A 147 -9.75 -0.59 -7.05
N LEU A 148 -9.93 -1.25 -8.20
CA LEU A 148 -8.84 -1.49 -9.15
C LEU A 148 -8.23 -0.18 -9.68
N THR A 149 -9.08 0.81 -9.99
CA THR A 149 -8.61 2.11 -10.49
C THR A 149 -7.84 2.87 -9.41
N LEU A 150 -8.33 2.87 -8.17
CA LEU A 150 -7.65 3.52 -7.06
C LEU A 150 -6.33 2.84 -6.72
N LEU A 151 -6.29 1.51 -6.68
CA LEU A 151 -5.07 0.75 -6.46
C LEU A 151 -4.03 1.04 -7.55
N PHE A 152 -4.46 1.08 -8.81
CA PHE A 152 -3.56 1.42 -9.91
C PHE A 152 -2.97 2.83 -9.75
N ILE A 153 -3.81 3.83 -9.47
CA ILE A 153 -3.36 5.22 -9.30
C ILE A 153 -2.43 5.35 -8.08
N SER A 154 -2.77 4.72 -6.95
CA SER A 154 -1.98 4.77 -5.72
C SER A 154 -0.60 4.14 -5.91
N VAL A 155 -0.54 2.92 -6.44
CA VAL A 155 0.72 2.19 -6.64
C VAL A 155 1.54 2.81 -7.76
N PHE A 156 0.92 3.28 -8.85
CA PHE A 156 1.66 3.96 -9.93
C PHE A 156 2.21 5.33 -9.47
N GLY A 157 1.44 6.03 -8.65
CA GLY A 157 1.83 7.32 -8.07
C GLY A 157 3.02 7.23 -7.12
N SER A 158 3.19 6.11 -6.39
CA SER A 158 4.30 5.92 -5.44
C SER A 158 5.66 5.87 -6.14
N PHE A 159 5.73 5.37 -7.38
CA PHE A 159 6.96 5.37 -8.20
C PHE A 159 7.23 6.71 -8.91
N THR A 160 6.22 7.58 -9.02
CA THR A 160 6.32 8.81 -9.81
C THR A 160 6.80 10.01 -8.99
N VAL A 161 6.98 9.89 -7.67
CA VAL A 161 7.47 11.00 -6.83
C VAL A 161 8.84 11.48 -7.34
N PRO A 162 8.92 12.65 -7.99
CA PRO A 162 10.18 13.14 -8.52
C PRO A 162 11.11 13.52 -7.37
N PRO A 163 12.43 13.31 -7.47
CA PRO A 163 13.40 13.83 -6.50
C PRO A 163 13.38 15.36 -6.34
N GLU A 164 12.62 16.06 -7.18
CA GLU A 164 12.57 17.52 -7.25
C GLU A 164 12.04 18.16 -5.96
N ASP A 165 11.09 17.52 -5.26
CA ASP A 165 10.58 18.03 -3.99
C ASP A 165 11.66 17.99 -2.87
N ARG A 166 12.67 17.13 -2.98
CA ARG A 166 13.84 17.14 -2.08
C ARG A 166 14.80 18.30 -2.34
N ARG A 167 14.85 18.85 -3.57
CA ARG A 167 15.76 19.96 -3.92
C ARG A 167 15.28 21.32 -3.41
N GLY A 168 13.97 21.49 -3.20
CA GLY A 168 13.38 22.75 -2.71
C GLY A 168 13.75 23.09 -1.26
N HIS A 169 13.93 22.07 -0.41
CA HIS A 169 14.26 22.24 1.00
C HIS A 169 15.76 22.54 1.23
N ASP A 170 16.65 21.87 0.49
CA ASP A 170 18.10 22.10 0.58
C ASP A 170 18.58 23.36 -0.14
N GLY A 171 17.93 23.75 -1.25
CA GLY A 171 18.29 24.96 -2.00
C GLY A 171 18.09 26.25 -1.20
N ARG A 172 17.12 26.29 -0.29
CA ARG A 172 16.85 27.46 0.58
C ARG A 172 17.79 27.54 1.79
N ALA A 173 18.29 26.40 2.28
CA ALA A 173 19.25 26.35 3.37
C ALA A 173 20.64 26.86 2.94
N GLY A 174 21.10 26.51 1.74
CA GLY A 174 22.37 26.99 1.19
C GLY A 174 22.43 28.50 0.91
N LEU A 175 21.30 29.11 0.54
CA LEU A 175 21.22 30.55 0.22
C LEU A 175 21.19 31.45 1.47
N ARG A 176 20.69 30.97 2.61
CA ARG A 176 20.78 31.71 3.89
C ARG A 176 22.21 31.80 4.41
N HIS A 177 23.01 30.74 4.22
CA HIS A 177 24.40 30.72 4.69
C HIS A 177 25.32 31.64 3.87
N ARG A 178 25.03 31.85 2.57
CA ARG A 178 25.83 32.73 1.71
C ARG A 178 25.57 34.22 1.94
N ARG A 179 24.35 34.62 2.33
CA ARG A 179 24.03 36.03 2.65
C ARG A 179 24.66 36.52 3.96
N GLY A 180 24.92 35.65 4.93
CA GLY A 180 25.57 36.02 6.19
C GLY A 180 27.08 36.32 6.08
N ARG A 181 27.76 35.80 5.05
CA ARG A 181 29.22 35.99 4.86
C ARG A 181 29.60 37.24 4.05
N GLY A 182 28.70 37.75 3.20
CA GLY A 182 28.97 38.94 2.38
C GLY A 182 28.95 40.27 3.16
N GLY A 183 28.31 40.32 4.32
CA GLY A 183 28.20 41.54 5.13
C GLY A 183 29.39 41.81 6.06
N ARG A 184 30.22 40.79 6.35
CA ARG A 184 31.35 40.93 7.30
C ARG A 184 32.66 41.40 6.67
N LEU A 185 32.82 41.30 5.34
CA LEU A 185 34.06 41.69 4.67
C LEU A 185 34.10 43.18 4.23
N ARG A 186 33.04 43.94 4.50
CA ARG A 186 32.97 45.38 4.17
C ARG A 186 33.22 46.33 5.35
N ARG A 187 33.44 45.81 6.57
CA ARG A 187 33.70 46.63 7.77
C ARG A 187 35.19 46.74 8.18
N GLU A 188 36.12 46.16 7.43
CA GLU A 188 37.56 46.21 7.75
C GLU A 188 38.38 47.13 6.82
N ARG A 189 37.74 47.99 6.03
CA ARG A 189 38.44 49.02 5.25
C ARG A 189 38.04 50.42 5.71
N GLU A 190 38.35 50.71 6.96
CA GLU A 190 38.36 52.08 7.47
C GLU A 190 39.71 52.27 8.17
N PRO A 191 40.66 53.02 7.59
CA PRO A 191 41.94 53.25 8.22
C PRO A 191 41.77 54.25 9.38
N PRO A 192 42.42 54.03 10.53
CA PRO A 192 42.38 54.97 11.63
C PRO A 192 43.32 56.16 11.35
N GLY A 193 42.73 57.37 11.34
CA GLY A 193 43.39 58.62 11.73
C GLY A 193 44.39 59.26 10.75
N ALA A 194 43.98 60.41 10.20
CA ALA A 194 44.79 61.63 10.08
C ALA A 194 43.85 62.83 10.00
#